data_AF-A0A8T5KVZ6-F1
#
_entry.id   AF-A0A8T5KVZ6-F1
#
_cell.length_a   1.000
_cell.length_b   1.000
_cell.length_c   1.000
_cell.angle_alpha   90.00
_cell.angle_beta   90.00
_cell.angle_gamma   90.00
#
_symmetry.space_group_name_H-M   'P 1'
#
loop_
_entity.id
_entity.type
_entity.pdbx_description
1 polymer ?
#
loop_
_entity_poly.entity_id
_entity_poly.type
_entity_poly.pdbx_seq_one_letter_code
_entity_poly.pdbx_strand_id
1 'polypeptide(L)'
;MKIPKEVGALILIGIMLFIGFLFPLTLVLSQQEISNETISFNLFLFSIILGLGLFGTFCIYFTRYWWKGDNKYGDSFGFFNIGEKPSLSFFKRFTAPQLALLSLILFGGLFLVVNILQLGNFSSTIFLPMQFSPSQSLMFSTFLIGTAEESMNIFVMGLLVLGLIFLAVRYKISYNEFLAYYFLAIPIIVGILARLWHKSAYVSSDLSLWVVFLFWTLKAFLILITGFVFIGLAMHWDNNFFIDFGRLYSSDFVLGFTIFTLVGLMALYGFIYRENGDWWKGANR
;
A
#
# COMPACT_ATOMS: atom_id res chain seq x y z
N MET A 1 22.69 -4.56 -15.02
CA MET A 1 21.80 -5.59 -15.58
C MET A 1 20.38 -5.23 -15.18
N LYS A 2 19.42 -5.10 -16.11
CA LYS A 2 18.02 -4.81 -15.73
C LYS A 2 17.42 -6.06 -15.10
N ILE A 3 16.94 -5.95 -13.86
CA ILE A 3 16.22 -7.05 -13.20
C ILE A 3 14.97 -7.35 -14.04
N PRO A 4 14.71 -8.60 -14.43
CA PRO A 4 13.48 -8.97 -15.10
C PRO A 4 12.28 -8.56 -14.24
N LYS A 5 11.22 -8.04 -14.85
CA LYS A 5 10.03 -7.54 -14.13
C LYS A 5 9.41 -8.62 -13.24
N GLU A 6 9.59 -9.87 -13.65
CA GLU A 6 9.13 -11.09 -13.03
C GLU A 6 9.88 -11.34 -11.72
N VAL A 7 11.20 -11.17 -11.75
CA VAL A 7 12.04 -11.25 -10.55
C VAL A 7 11.70 -10.12 -9.59
N GLY A 8 11.41 -8.92 -10.10
CA GLY A 8 10.93 -7.79 -9.31
C GLY A 8 9.60 -8.04 -8.60
N ALA A 9 8.62 -8.61 -9.30
CA ALA A 9 7.33 -8.98 -8.75
C ALA A 9 7.43 -10.11 -7.71
N LEU A 10 8.29 -11.11 -7.93
CA LEU A 10 8.54 -12.19 -6.98
C LEU A 10 9.26 -11.68 -5.72
N ILE A 11 10.22 -10.75 -5.87
CA ILE A 11 10.85 -10.07 -4.74
C ILE A 11 9.80 -9.26 -3.96
N LEU A 12 8.90 -8.55 -4.64
CA LEU A 12 7.79 -7.82 -4.02
C LEU A 12 6.90 -8.76 -3.19
N ILE A 13 6.44 -9.87 -3.77
CA ILE A 13 5.62 -10.87 -3.08
C ILE A 13 6.39 -11.45 -1.88
N GLY A 14 7.68 -11.75 -2.04
CA GLY A 14 8.54 -12.24 -0.97
C GLY A 14 8.70 -11.23 0.19
N ILE A 15 8.88 -9.94 -0.11
CA ILE A 15 8.95 -8.87 0.88
C ILE A 15 7.62 -8.75 1.63
N MET A 16 6.48 -8.77 0.90
CA MET A 16 5.15 -8.70 1.52
C MET A 16 4.85 -9.93 2.39
N LEU A 17 5.24 -11.14 1.96
CA LEU A 17 5.16 -12.35 2.79
C LEU A 17 6.03 -12.23 4.05
N PHE A 18 7.25 -11.73 3.91
CA PHE A 18 8.15 -11.60 5.04
C PHE A 18 7.64 -10.57 6.06
N ILE A 19 7.33 -9.35 5.61
CA ILE A 19 6.93 -8.24 6.49
C ILE A 19 5.49 -8.40 6.98
N GLY A 20 4.59 -8.85 6.11
CA GLY A 20 3.17 -9.01 6.44
C GLY A 20 2.88 -10.27 7.24
N PHE A 21 3.55 -11.40 6.95
CA PHE A 21 3.23 -12.69 7.56
C PHE A 21 4.32 -13.16 8.52
N LEU A 22 5.52 -13.46 8.01
CA LEU A 22 6.54 -14.15 8.79
C LEU A 22 7.01 -13.34 10.00
N PHE A 23 7.29 -12.05 9.82
CA PHE A 23 7.81 -11.20 10.89
C PHE A 23 6.80 -11.00 12.04
N PRO A 24 5.52 -10.62 11.79
CA PRO A 24 4.51 -10.54 12.84
C PRO A 24 4.23 -11.92 13.47
N LEU A 25 4.10 -12.98 12.67
CA LEU A 25 3.79 -14.32 13.14
C LEU A 25 4.90 -14.88 14.04
N THR A 26 6.17 -14.71 13.67
CA THR A 26 7.32 -15.16 14.47
C THR A 26 7.42 -14.41 15.80
N LEU A 27 7.17 -13.10 15.83
CA LEU A 27 7.23 -12.32 17.08
C LEU A 27 6.01 -12.53 17.98
N VAL A 28 4.83 -12.74 17.40
CA VAL A 28 3.55 -12.89 18.12
C VAL A 28 3.33 -14.31 18.62
N LEU A 29 3.57 -15.34 17.79
CA LEU A 29 3.36 -16.74 18.17
C LEU A 29 4.49 -17.33 19.02
N SER A 30 5.71 -16.78 18.96
CA SER A 30 6.81 -17.31 19.77
C SER A 30 6.69 -16.98 21.26
N GLN A 31 5.79 -16.07 21.63
CA GLN A 31 5.75 -15.51 22.98
C GLN A 31 4.49 -15.82 23.80
N GLN A 32 3.40 -16.36 23.20
CA GLN A 32 2.17 -16.65 23.96
C GLN A 32 1.32 -17.78 23.35
N GLU A 33 0.67 -18.56 24.22
CA GLU A 33 -0.57 -19.27 23.87
C GLU A 33 -1.65 -18.20 23.61
N ILE A 34 -2.12 -18.08 22.37
CA ILE A 34 -3.24 -17.18 22.04
C ILE A 34 -4.52 -17.75 22.65
N SER A 35 -4.74 -17.45 23.92
CA SER A 35 -5.90 -17.91 24.68
C SER A 35 -7.16 -17.10 24.39
N ASN A 36 -7.05 -15.97 23.67
CA ASN A 36 -8.19 -15.17 23.25
C ASN A 36 -8.69 -15.57 21.85
N GLU A 37 -9.90 -16.12 21.79
CA GLU A 37 -10.53 -16.61 20.55
C GLU A 37 -10.70 -15.51 19.49
N THR A 38 -11.01 -14.26 19.89
CA THR A 38 -11.16 -13.14 18.97
C THR A 38 -9.83 -12.76 18.31
N ILE A 39 -8.74 -12.75 19.09
CA ILE A 39 -7.39 -12.47 18.58
C ILE A 39 -6.95 -13.58 17.62
N SER A 40 -7.16 -14.84 18.01
CA SER A 40 -6.85 -16.01 17.17
C SER A 40 -7.62 -16.00 15.84
N PHE A 41 -8.92 -15.67 15.89
CA PHE A 41 -9.74 -15.54 14.70
C PHE A 41 -9.28 -14.41 13.77
N ASN A 42 -8.97 -13.22 14.32
CA ASN A 42 -8.49 -12.09 13.52
C ASN A 42 -7.13 -12.40 12.86
N LEU A 43 -6.22 -13.03 13.60
CA LEU A 43 -4.95 -13.53 13.07
C LEU A 43 -5.15 -14.46 11.89
N PHE A 44 -6.01 -15.46 12.06
CA PHE A 44 -6.36 -16.41 11.01
C PHE A 44 -6.98 -15.72 9.79
N LEU A 45 -7.94 -14.82 10.01
CA LEU A 45 -8.62 -14.08 8.94
C LEU A 45 -7.64 -13.25 8.12
N PHE A 46 -6.82 -12.40 8.74
CA PHE A 46 -5.84 -11.57 8.03
C PHE A 46 -4.76 -12.40 7.34
N SER A 47 -4.40 -13.56 7.89
CA SER A 47 -3.50 -14.50 7.25
C SER A 47 -4.09 -15.10 5.97
N ILE A 48 -5.38 -15.45 5.98
CA ILE A 48 -6.09 -15.90 4.77
C ILE A 48 -6.20 -14.78 3.75
N ILE A 49 -6.57 -13.57 4.16
CA ILE A 49 -6.68 -12.41 3.27
C ILE A 49 -5.33 -12.16 2.59
N LEU A 50 -4.24 -12.19 3.35
CA LEU A 50 -2.88 -12.08 2.84
C LEU A 50 -2.56 -13.19 1.82
N GLY A 51 -2.79 -14.45 2.19
CA GLY A 51 -2.52 -15.59 1.32
C GLY A 51 -3.31 -15.54 0.01
N LEU A 52 -4.61 -15.26 0.08
CA LEU A 52 -5.49 -15.12 -1.09
C LEU A 52 -5.11 -13.91 -1.95
N GLY A 53 -4.81 -12.77 -1.33
CA GLY A 53 -4.40 -11.56 -2.04
C GLY A 53 -3.09 -11.76 -2.80
N LEU A 54 -2.10 -12.42 -2.18
CA LEU A 54 -0.82 -12.71 -2.82
C LEU A 54 -0.96 -13.76 -3.93
N PHE A 55 -1.71 -14.84 -3.68
CA PHE A 55 -1.98 -15.85 -4.70
C PHE A 55 -2.74 -15.25 -5.90
N GLY A 56 -3.77 -14.43 -5.63
CA GLY A 56 -4.52 -13.73 -6.67
C GLY A 56 -3.65 -12.76 -7.47
N THR A 57 -2.78 -11.99 -6.79
CA THR A 57 -1.80 -11.11 -7.43
C THR A 57 -0.85 -11.89 -8.33
N PHE A 58 -0.37 -13.05 -7.86
CA PHE A 58 0.45 -13.95 -8.66
C PHE A 58 -0.31 -14.46 -9.89
N CYS A 59 -1.56 -14.90 -9.75
CA CYS A 59 -2.39 -15.31 -10.87
C CYS A 59 -2.55 -14.20 -11.92
N ILE A 60 -2.85 -12.97 -11.51
CA ILE A 60 -3.00 -11.82 -12.41
C ILE A 60 -1.70 -11.56 -13.19
N TYR A 61 -0.57 -11.63 -12.49
CA TYR A 61 0.74 -11.44 -13.09
C TYR A 61 1.02 -12.48 -14.18
N PHE A 62 0.76 -13.76 -13.91
CA PHE A 62 0.96 -14.85 -14.88
C PHE A 62 -0.05 -14.85 -16.03
N THR A 63 -1.34 -14.57 -15.75
CA THR A 63 -2.36 -14.42 -16.80
C THR A 63 -1.92 -13.40 -17.85
N ARG A 64 -1.26 -12.32 -17.42
CA ARG A 64 -0.74 -11.34 -18.36
C ARG A 64 0.52 -11.74 -19.08
N TYR A 65 1.46 -12.39 -18.38
CA TYR A 65 2.67 -12.92 -19.00
C TYR A 65 2.32 -13.82 -20.21
N TRP A 66 1.24 -14.60 -20.09
CA TRP A 66 0.73 -15.43 -21.19
C TRP A 66 -0.12 -14.66 -22.21
N TRP A 67 -0.79 -13.58 -21.81
CA TRP A 67 -1.53 -12.69 -22.71
C TRP A 67 -0.59 -11.71 -23.45
N LYS A 68 0.25 -12.26 -24.34
CA LYS A 68 1.15 -11.53 -25.26
C LYS A 68 0.40 -10.85 -26.43
N GLY A 69 -0.66 -10.09 -26.14
CA GLY A 69 -1.43 -9.36 -27.15
C GLY A 69 -0.90 -7.96 -27.44
N ASP A 70 -1.07 -7.47 -28.67
CA ASP A 70 -0.72 -6.14 -29.15
C ASP A 70 -1.30 -5.04 -28.25
N ASN A 71 -0.43 -4.41 -27.45
CA ASN A 71 -0.87 -3.84 -26.19
C ASN A 71 -1.07 -2.33 -26.23
N LYS A 72 -2.04 -1.90 -27.04
CA LYS A 72 -2.50 -0.50 -27.16
C LYS A 72 -2.72 0.19 -25.80
N TYR A 73 -3.13 -0.56 -24.77
CA TYR A 73 -3.48 -0.05 -23.44
C TYR A 73 -2.36 -0.17 -22.38
N GLY A 74 -1.21 -0.77 -22.74
CA GLY A 74 -0.03 -0.87 -21.88
C GLY A 74 0.12 -2.19 -21.11
N ASP A 75 1.37 -2.55 -20.82
CA ASP A 75 1.78 -3.81 -20.16
C ASP A 75 1.83 -3.71 -18.63
N SER A 76 1.70 -2.51 -18.08
CA SER A 76 1.74 -2.29 -16.64
C SER A 76 0.36 -2.49 -16.01
N PHE A 77 0.29 -3.32 -14.96
CA PHE A 77 -0.84 -3.27 -14.01
C PHE A 77 -0.64 -2.25 -12.89
N GLY A 78 0.47 -1.52 -12.94
CA GLY A 78 0.83 -0.54 -11.93
C GLY A 78 1.36 -1.15 -10.63
N PHE A 79 1.85 -2.40 -10.64
CA PHE A 79 2.31 -3.06 -9.42
C PHE A 79 3.84 -3.04 -9.23
N PHE A 80 4.63 -2.99 -10.31
CA PHE A 80 6.10 -2.90 -10.22
C PHE A 80 6.76 -2.18 -11.41
N ASN A 81 5.95 -1.61 -12.30
CA ASN A 81 6.39 -1.09 -13.59
C ASN A 81 6.29 0.44 -13.58
N ILE A 82 7.24 1.05 -12.86
CA ILE A 82 7.23 2.49 -12.55
C ILE A 82 7.14 3.32 -13.84
N GLY A 83 6.07 4.11 -13.94
CA GLY A 83 5.79 5.03 -15.05
C GLY A 83 5.62 4.35 -16.41
N GLU A 84 5.46 3.03 -16.48
CA GLU A 84 5.13 2.34 -17.72
C GLU A 84 3.63 2.43 -18.02
N LYS A 85 3.27 2.50 -19.30
CA LYS A 85 1.87 2.62 -19.72
C LYS A 85 1.02 1.51 -19.06
N PRO A 86 -0.15 1.87 -18.52
CA PRO A 86 -0.83 3.17 -18.64
C PRO A 86 -0.45 4.23 -17.59
N SER A 87 0.47 3.94 -16.66
CA SER A 87 0.97 4.90 -15.66
C SER A 87 1.73 6.08 -16.30
N LEU A 88 1.93 7.16 -15.55
CA LEU A 88 2.53 8.40 -16.06
C LEU A 88 4.05 8.25 -16.24
N SER A 89 4.55 8.51 -17.45
CA SER A 89 5.97 8.38 -17.81
C SER A 89 6.92 9.23 -16.97
N PHE A 90 6.42 10.33 -16.40
CA PHE A 90 7.13 11.17 -15.44
C PHE A 90 7.78 10.38 -14.30
N PHE A 91 7.10 9.35 -13.80
CA PHE A 91 7.61 8.59 -12.65
C PHE A 91 8.80 7.69 -12.97
N LYS A 92 9.11 7.44 -14.26
CA LYS A 92 10.30 6.67 -14.67
C LYS A 92 11.62 7.29 -14.21
N ARG A 93 11.61 8.57 -13.83
CA ARG A 93 12.79 9.27 -13.31
C ARG A 93 13.11 8.93 -11.85
N PHE A 94 12.21 8.23 -11.15
CA PHE A 94 12.41 7.82 -9.77
C PHE A 94 12.68 6.32 -9.67
N THR A 95 13.46 5.94 -8.68
CA THR A 95 13.66 4.55 -8.28
C THR A 95 12.57 4.12 -7.28
N ALA A 96 12.38 2.81 -7.14
CA ALA A 96 11.46 2.23 -6.15
C ALA A 96 11.71 2.74 -4.71
N PRO A 97 12.96 2.75 -4.18
CA PRO A 97 13.25 3.30 -2.87
C PRO A 97 12.92 4.78 -2.73
N GLN A 98 13.19 5.59 -3.77
CA GLN A 98 12.85 7.02 -3.76
C GLN A 98 11.34 7.23 -3.65
N LEU A 99 10.54 6.49 -4.43
CA LEU A 99 9.09 6.61 -4.36
C LEU A 99 8.52 6.14 -3.02
N ALA A 100 9.03 5.05 -2.46
CA ALA A 100 8.63 4.57 -1.14
C ALA A 100 8.96 5.59 -0.04
N LEU A 101 10.21 6.11 -0.02
CA LEU A 101 10.63 7.12 0.96
C LEU A 101 9.86 8.43 0.81
N LEU A 102 9.61 8.88 -0.42
CA LEU A 102 8.80 10.07 -0.66
C LEU A 102 7.38 9.89 -0.13
N SER A 103 6.79 8.71 -0.29
CA SER A 103 5.50 8.37 0.31
C SER A 103 5.57 8.50 1.83
N LEU A 104 6.55 7.85 2.47
CA LEU A 104 6.72 7.89 3.92
C LEU A 104 6.88 9.33 4.47
N ILE A 105 7.65 10.16 3.77
CA ILE A 105 7.87 11.56 4.15
C ILE A 105 6.58 12.37 4.02
N LEU A 106 5.86 12.24 2.91
CA LEU A 106 4.65 13.03 2.65
C LEU A 106 3.52 12.64 3.61
N PHE A 107 3.30 11.34 3.84
CA PHE A 107 2.23 10.87 4.71
C PHE A 107 2.56 11.02 6.19
N GLY A 108 3.81 10.78 6.61
CA GLY A 108 4.26 11.14 7.95
C GLY A 108 4.17 12.65 8.21
N GLY A 109 4.48 13.49 7.22
CA GLY A 109 4.32 14.94 7.31
C GLY A 109 2.85 15.37 7.46
N LEU A 110 1.94 14.73 6.71
CA LEU A 110 0.50 14.96 6.85
C LEU A 110 0.01 14.59 8.26
N PHE A 111 0.46 13.46 8.81
CA PHE A 111 0.13 13.06 10.17
C PHE A 111 0.65 14.06 11.22
N LEU A 112 1.89 14.55 11.05
CA LEU A 112 2.45 15.57 11.92
C LEU A 112 1.56 16.83 11.96
N VAL A 113 1.11 17.30 10.78
CA VAL A 113 0.20 18.44 10.67
C VAL A 113 -1.13 18.16 11.38
N VAL A 114 -1.72 16.97 11.18
CA VAL A 114 -2.96 16.56 11.85
C VAL A 114 -2.82 16.57 13.38
N ASN A 115 -1.69 16.10 13.92
CA ASN A 115 -1.44 16.08 15.36
C ASN A 115 -1.23 17.48 15.94
N ILE A 116 -0.43 18.31 15.28
CA ILE A 116 -0.18 19.70 15.71
C ILE A 116 -1.50 20.49 15.74
N LEU A 117 -2.36 20.25 14.76
CA LEU A 117 -3.67 20.92 14.65
C LEU A 117 -4.78 20.24 15.45
N GLN A 118 -4.49 19.13 16.16
CA GLN A 118 -5.44 18.35 16.95
C GLN A 118 -6.74 17.99 16.20
N LEU A 119 -6.64 17.64 14.90
CA LEU A 119 -7.80 17.44 14.01
C LEU A 119 -8.61 16.14 14.27
N GLY A 120 -8.54 15.56 15.47
CA GLY A 120 -9.27 14.36 15.89
C GLY A 120 -8.68 13.05 15.36
N ASN A 121 -9.04 11.93 16.00
CA ASN A 121 -8.56 10.59 15.62
C ASN A 121 -9.33 10.07 14.40
N PHE A 122 -8.62 9.78 13.32
CA PHE A 122 -9.19 9.21 12.10
C PHE A 122 -9.30 7.69 12.20
N SER A 123 -10.49 7.22 12.61
CA SER A 123 -10.95 5.81 12.59
C SER A 123 -10.25 4.80 13.51
N SER A 124 -11.07 3.89 14.04
CA SER A 124 -10.74 2.81 14.97
C SER A 124 -10.15 1.60 14.26
N THR A 125 -8.88 1.29 14.50
CA THR A 125 -8.31 -0.05 14.26
C THR A 125 -8.94 -1.06 15.24
N ILE A 126 -8.99 -2.35 14.86
CA ILE A 126 -9.38 -3.43 15.78
C ILE A 126 -8.52 -3.30 17.05
N PHE A 127 -9.17 -3.05 18.19
CA PHE A 127 -8.51 -3.16 19.47
C PHE A 127 -8.31 -4.64 19.75
N LEU A 128 -7.06 -5.08 19.82
CA LEU A 128 -6.72 -6.38 20.38
C LEU A 128 -6.54 -6.17 21.90
N PRO A 129 -7.52 -6.55 22.73
CA PRO A 129 -7.42 -6.32 24.17
C PRO A 129 -6.25 -7.13 24.78
N MET A 130 -5.29 -6.40 25.36
CA MET A 130 -4.41 -6.76 26.48
C MET A 130 -3.70 -8.14 26.49
N GLN A 131 -3.39 -8.74 25.34
CA GLN A 131 -2.41 -9.84 25.27
C GLN A 131 -1.03 -9.38 24.77
N PHE A 132 -0.95 -8.24 24.07
CA PHE A 132 0.28 -7.72 23.48
C PHE A 132 0.80 -6.48 24.21
N SER A 133 2.13 -6.34 24.27
CA SER A 133 2.78 -5.08 24.66
C SER A 133 2.47 -3.98 23.65
N PRO A 134 2.57 -2.69 24.00
CA PRO A 134 2.32 -1.59 23.07
C PRO A 134 3.12 -1.70 21.76
N SER A 135 4.39 -2.11 21.80
CA SER A 135 5.20 -2.28 20.60
C SER A 135 4.73 -3.46 19.73
N GLN A 136 4.28 -4.56 20.33
CA GLN A 136 3.72 -5.71 19.61
C GLN A 136 2.40 -5.34 18.93
N SER A 137 1.50 -4.67 19.64
CA SER A 137 0.24 -4.17 19.07
C SER A 137 0.48 -3.22 17.90
N LEU A 138 1.50 -2.36 18.00
CA LEU A 138 1.89 -1.44 16.95
C LEU A 138 2.46 -2.17 15.72
N MET A 139 3.34 -3.15 15.91
CA MET A 139 3.86 -3.95 14.79
C MET A 139 2.76 -4.76 14.10
N PHE A 140 1.83 -5.32 14.88
CA PHE A 140 0.72 -6.09 14.36
C PHE A 140 -0.20 -5.27 13.45
N SER A 141 -0.67 -4.14 13.94
CA SER A 141 -1.57 -3.22 13.24
C SER A 141 -0.90 -2.57 12.03
N THR A 142 0.37 -2.19 12.16
CA THR A 142 1.14 -1.58 11.08
C THR A 142 1.41 -2.59 9.96
N PHE A 143 1.99 -3.74 10.29
CA PHE A 143 2.54 -4.64 9.28
C PHE A 143 1.57 -5.73 8.82
N LEU A 144 1.01 -6.56 9.71
CA LEU A 144 0.15 -7.67 9.27
C LEU A 144 -1.13 -7.14 8.63
N ILE A 145 -1.90 -6.32 9.34
CA ILE A 145 -3.19 -5.81 8.85
C ILE A 145 -2.96 -5.01 7.56
N GLY A 146 -2.04 -4.03 7.60
CA GLY A 146 -1.74 -3.20 6.44
C GLY A 146 -1.30 -4.00 5.21
N THR A 147 -0.43 -5.01 5.40
CA THR A 147 0.05 -5.85 4.28
C THR A 147 -1.01 -6.82 3.77
N ALA A 148 -1.83 -7.39 4.66
CA ALA A 148 -2.93 -8.28 4.29
C ALA A 148 -3.97 -7.52 3.44
N GLU A 149 -4.43 -6.39 3.94
CA GLU A 149 -5.40 -5.55 3.24
C GLU A 149 -4.83 -4.99 1.93
N GLU A 150 -3.55 -4.59 1.89
CA GLU A 150 -2.90 -4.22 0.62
C GLU A 150 -2.79 -5.39 -0.36
N SER A 151 -2.45 -6.59 0.09
CA SER A 151 -2.34 -7.74 -0.81
C SER A 151 -3.67 -8.03 -1.50
N MET A 152 -4.78 -7.93 -0.76
CA MET A 152 -6.11 -8.05 -1.32
C MET A 152 -6.47 -6.87 -2.23
N ASN A 153 -6.09 -5.65 -1.86
CA ASN A 153 -6.27 -4.45 -2.67
C ASN A 153 -5.62 -4.59 -4.05
N ILE A 154 -4.37 -5.05 -4.08
CA ILE A 154 -3.58 -5.25 -5.29
C ILE A 154 -4.26 -6.26 -6.19
N PHE A 155 -4.71 -7.37 -5.61
CA PHE A 155 -5.47 -8.38 -6.34
C PHE A 155 -6.74 -7.78 -6.96
N VAL A 156 -7.57 -7.09 -6.16
CA VAL A 156 -8.80 -6.44 -6.64
C VAL A 156 -8.51 -5.40 -7.73
N MET A 157 -7.53 -4.53 -7.53
CA MET A 157 -7.10 -3.56 -8.53
C MET A 157 -6.67 -4.24 -9.82
N GLY A 158 -5.93 -5.35 -9.73
CA GLY A 158 -5.47 -6.07 -10.90
C GLY A 158 -6.63 -6.70 -11.67
N LEU A 159 -7.64 -7.22 -10.98
CA LEU A 159 -8.88 -7.70 -11.59
C LEU A 159 -9.64 -6.57 -12.29
N LEU A 160 -9.74 -5.39 -11.67
CA LEU A 160 -10.38 -4.23 -12.27
C LEU A 160 -9.64 -3.75 -13.53
N VAL A 161 -8.30 -3.73 -13.50
CA VAL A 161 -7.48 -3.37 -14.67
C VAL A 161 -7.64 -4.42 -15.78
N LEU A 162 -7.60 -5.71 -15.47
CA LEU A 162 -7.84 -6.78 -16.44
C LEU A 162 -9.24 -6.68 -17.05
N GLY A 163 -10.26 -6.46 -16.22
CA GLY A 163 -11.63 -6.26 -16.67
C GLY A 163 -11.75 -5.05 -17.59
N LEU A 164 -11.12 -3.93 -17.23
CA LEU A 164 -11.10 -2.73 -18.06
C LEU A 164 -10.38 -2.96 -19.40
N ILE A 165 -9.24 -3.67 -19.40
CA ILE A 165 -8.55 -4.05 -20.64
C ILE A 165 -9.45 -4.92 -21.51
N PHE A 166 -10.10 -5.93 -20.94
CA PHE A 166 -11.04 -6.79 -21.66
C PHE A 166 -12.17 -5.98 -22.29
N LEU A 167 -12.81 -5.08 -21.52
CA LEU A 167 -13.86 -4.20 -22.02
C LEU A 167 -13.34 -3.28 -23.12
N ALA A 168 -12.14 -2.70 -22.95
CA ALA A 168 -11.55 -1.80 -23.92
C ALA A 168 -11.20 -2.48 -25.25
N VAL A 169 -10.77 -3.75 -25.21
CA VAL A 169 -10.57 -4.57 -26.41
C VAL A 169 -11.91 -4.94 -27.03
N ARG A 170 -12.86 -5.46 -26.23
CA ARG A 170 -14.15 -5.98 -26.70
C ARG A 170 -15.03 -4.91 -27.34
N TYR A 171 -15.03 -3.70 -26.78
CA TYR A 171 -15.85 -2.57 -27.19
C TYR A 171 -15.06 -1.47 -27.92
N LYS A 172 -13.79 -1.72 -28.26
CA LYS A 172 -12.92 -0.81 -29.02
C LYS A 172 -12.81 0.60 -28.41
N ILE A 173 -12.77 0.68 -27.07
CA ILE A 173 -12.62 1.95 -26.33
C ILE A 173 -11.34 2.66 -26.78
N SER A 174 -11.36 3.99 -26.91
CA SER A 174 -10.16 4.75 -27.25
C SER A 174 -9.14 4.71 -26.10
N TYR A 175 -7.86 4.99 -26.39
CA TYR A 175 -6.85 5.02 -25.35
C TYR A 175 -7.14 6.11 -24.29
N ASN A 176 -7.68 7.26 -24.71
CA ASN A 176 -8.00 8.36 -23.80
C ASN A 176 -9.16 8.01 -22.86
N GLU A 177 -10.20 7.36 -23.37
CA GLU A 177 -11.30 6.86 -22.54
C GLU A 177 -10.81 5.76 -21.58
N PHE A 178 -9.96 4.85 -22.05
CA PHE A 178 -9.32 3.86 -21.19
C PHE A 178 -8.54 4.51 -20.04
N LEU A 179 -7.74 5.55 -20.33
CA LEU A 179 -7.01 6.30 -19.29
C LEU A 179 -7.95 7.00 -18.31
N ALA A 180 -9.07 7.57 -18.77
CA ALA A 180 -10.06 8.17 -17.89
C ALA A 180 -10.65 7.14 -16.92
N TYR A 181 -11.06 5.96 -17.41
CA TYR A 181 -11.55 4.89 -16.54
C TYR A 181 -10.45 4.34 -15.62
N TYR A 182 -9.24 4.19 -16.12
CA TYR A 182 -8.09 3.72 -15.35
C TYR A 182 -7.79 4.66 -14.17
N PHE A 183 -7.75 5.97 -14.39
CA PHE A 183 -7.39 6.95 -13.35
C PHE A 183 -8.56 7.47 -12.50
N LEU A 184 -9.82 7.31 -12.94
CA LEU A 184 -10.98 7.79 -12.19
C LEU A 184 -11.84 6.65 -11.67
N ALA A 185 -12.27 5.73 -12.54
CA ALA A 185 -13.23 4.69 -12.15
C ALA A 185 -12.60 3.67 -11.20
N ILE A 186 -11.37 3.19 -11.50
CA ILE A 186 -10.71 2.19 -10.64
C ILE A 186 -10.49 2.72 -9.22
N PRO A 187 -9.90 3.90 -8.99
CA PRO A 187 -9.74 4.44 -7.64
C PRO A 187 -11.06 4.61 -6.87
N ILE A 188 -12.12 5.09 -7.53
CA ILE A 188 -13.43 5.26 -6.90
C ILE A 188 -14.03 3.91 -6.48
N ILE A 189 -13.96 2.89 -7.37
CA ILE A 189 -14.45 1.54 -7.06
C ILE A 189 -13.68 0.97 -5.87
N VAL A 190 -12.34 1.11 -5.83
CA VAL A 190 -11.52 0.67 -4.70
C VAL A 190 -11.93 1.38 -3.41
N GLY A 191 -12.15 2.69 -3.44
CA GLY A 191 -12.65 3.44 -2.29
C GLY A 191 -14.01 2.94 -1.79
N ILE A 192 -14.95 2.65 -2.69
CA ILE A 192 -16.27 2.10 -2.34
C ILE A 192 -16.12 0.73 -1.68
N LEU A 193 -15.33 -0.17 -2.28
CA LEU A 193 -15.10 -1.52 -1.74
C LEU A 193 -14.43 -1.45 -0.36
N ALA A 194 -13.45 -0.57 -0.17
CA ALA A 194 -12.81 -0.37 1.11
C ALA A 194 -13.78 0.15 2.17
N ARG A 195 -14.66 1.10 1.82
CA ARG A 195 -15.71 1.59 2.71
C ARG A 195 -16.68 0.47 3.11
N LEU A 196 -17.10 -0.36 2.16
CA LEU A 196 -17.99 -1.49 2.43
C LEU A 196 -17.33 -2.55 3.32
N TRP A 197 -16.07 -2.90 3.02
CA TRP A 197 -15.26 -3.78 3.86
C TRP A 197 -15.18 -3.22 5.29
N HIS A 198 -14.82 -1.96 5.44
CA HIS A 198 -14.64 -1.37 6.77
C HIS A 198 -15.96 -1.27 7.55
N LYS A 199 -17.07 -1.00 6.87
CA LYS A 199 -18.40 -1.01 7.48
C LYS A 199 -18.79 -2.41 8.01
N SER A 200 -18.33 -3.48 7.35
CA SER A 200 -18.59 -4.86 7.77
C SER A 200 -17.61 -5.39 8.81
N ALA A 201 -16.35 -4.95 8.76
CA ALA A 201 -15.26 -5.49 9.56
C ALA A 201 -15.01 -4.71 10.86
N TYR A 202 -15.37 -3.42 10.91
CA TYR A 202 -15.09 -2.54 12.04
C TYR A 202 -16.35 -1.81 12.52
N VAL A 203 -16.41 -1.54 13.83
CA VAL A 203 -17.39 -0.58 14.37
C VAL A 203 -16.89 0.82 14.05
N SER A 204 -17.63 1.55 13.22
CA SER A 204 -17.18 2.84 12.68
C SER A 204 -18.32 3.84 12.54
N SER A 205 -18.03 5.12 12.77
CA SER A 205 -18.93 6.23 12.44
C SER A 205 -19.00 6.49 10.93
N ASP A 206 -20.05 7.17 10.45
CA ASP A 206 -20.15 7.55 9.04
C ASP A 206 -19.01 8.46 8.58
N LEU A 207 -18.54 9.37 9.44
CA LEU A 207 -17.40 10.23 9.15
C LEU A 207 -16.11 9.40 8.95
N SER A 208 -15.89 8.41 9.82
CA SER A 208 -14.75 7.48 9.70
C SER A 208 -14.80 6.69 8.39
N LEU A 209 -15.99 6.27 7.96
CA LEU A 209 -16.18 5.55 6.70
C LEU A 209 -15.91 6.41 5.46
N TRP A 210 -16.19 7.71 5.51
CA TRP A 210 -15.83 8.65 4.45
C TRP A 210 -14.32 8.88 4.38
N VAL A 211 -13.65 8.94 5.53
CA VAL A 211 -12.19 9.06 5.58
C VAL A 211 -11.53 7.81 4.98
N VAL A 212 -12.04 6.62 5.31
CA VAL A 212 -11.62 5.36 4.67
C VAL A 212 -11.81 5.45 3.16
N PHE A 213 -13.00 5.86 2.67
CA PHE A 213 -13.23 6.02 1.24
C PHE A 213 -12.20 6.93 0.57
N LEU A 214 -11.93 8.11 1.15
CA LEU A 214 -10.97 9.07 0.61
C LEU A 214 -9.53 8.53 0.63
N PHE A 215 -9.12 7.93 1.74
CA PHE A 215 -7.80 7.33 1.90
C PHE A 215 -7.53 6.26 0.84
N TRP A 216 -8.45 5.31 0.70
CA TRP A 216 -8.33 4.19 -0.22
C TRP A 216 -8.42 4.63 -1.69
N THR A 217 -9.25 5.64 -2.00
CA THR A 217 -9.32 6.25 -3.33
C THR A 217 -8.00 6.93 -3.69
N LEU A 218 -7.47 7.78 -2.82
CA LEU A 218 -6.20 8.48 -3.04
C LEU A 218 -5.05 7.49 -3.20
N LYS A 219 -4.99 6.48 -2.33
CA LYS A 219 -3.98 5.41 -2.39
C LYS A 219 -4.00 4.67 -3.72
N ALA A 220 -5.18 4.21 -4.15
CA ALA A 220 -5.34 3.52 -5.43
C ALA A 220 -4.93 4.41 -6.61
N PHE A 221 -5.33 5.69 -6.58
CA PHE A 221 -4.91 6.66 -7.59
C PHE A 221 -3.38 6.78 -7.64
N LEU A 222 -2.71 6.95 -6.49
CA LEU A 222 -1.25 7.06 -6.42
C LEU A 222 -0.53 5.81 -6.95
N ILE A 223 -1.03 4.61 -6.63
CA ILE A 223 -0.50 3.35 -7.19
C ILE A 223 -0.60 3.37 -8.71
N LEU A 224 -1.75 3.74 -9.28
CA LEU A 224 -1.99 3.72 -10.72
C LEU A 224 -1.16 4.79 -11.46
N ILE A 225 -1.08 6.03 -10.94
CA ILE A 225 -0.30 7.09 -11.60
C ILE A 225 1.20 6.77 -11.63
N THR A 226 1.71 6.18 -10.55
CA THR A 226 3.14 5.85 -10.42
C THR A 226 3.48 4.52 -11.06
N GLY A 227 2.52 3.60 -11.11
CA GLY A 227 2.72 2.22 -11.50
C GLY A 227 3.50 1.40 -10.47
N PHE A 228 3.44 1.82 -9.20
CA PHE A 228 4.26 1.27 -8.12
C PHE A 228 3.47 1.07 -6.83
N VAL A 229 3.28 -0.20 -6.46
CA VAL A 229 2.40 -0.59 -5.37
C VAL A 229 2.90 -0.23 -3.98
N PHE A 230 4.23 -0.19 -3.80
CA PHE A 230 4.84 0.10 -2.51
C PHE A 230 4.56 1.52 -2.02
N ILE A 231 4.19 2.45 -2.90
CA ILE A 231 3.69 3.76 -2.45
C ILE A 231 2.43 3.58 -1.60
N GLY A 232 1.49 2.74 -2.06
CA GLY A 232 0.27 2.46 -1.32
C GLY A 232 0.51 1.67 -0.05
N LEU A 233 1.43 0.70 -0.08
CA LEU A 233 1.84 -0.05 1.11
C LEU A 233 2.48 0.86 2.17
N ALA A 234 3.41 1.73 1.77
CA ALA A 234 4.03 2.71 2.66
C ALA A 234 2.98 3.66 3.26
N MET A 235 2.04 4.15 2.44
CA MET A 235 0.95 5.01 2.90
C MET A 235 0.04 4.30 3.91
N HIS A 236 -0.25 3.00 3.71
CA HIS A 236 -1.06 2.22 4.63
C HIS A 236 -0.34 1.91 5.95
N TRP A 237 0.94 1.52 5.88
CA TRP A 237 1.74 1.32 7.08
C TRP A 237 1.88 2.61 7.88
N ASP A 238 2.16 3.74 7.25
CA ASP A 238 2.21 5.03 7.96
C ASP A 238 0.89 5.36 8.64
N ASN A 239 -0.23 5.21 7.93
CA ASN A 239 -1.55 5.46 8.50
C ASN A 239 -1.78 4.63 9.77
N ASN A 240 -1.55 3.33 9.69
CA ASN A 240 -1.79 2.42 10.82
C ASN A 240 -0.80 2.67 11.97
N PHE A 241 0.49 2.84 11.64
CA PHE A 241 1.53 3.15 12.60
C PHE A 241 1.15 4.39 13.40
N PHE A 242 0.84 5.49 12.71
CA PHE A 242 0.64 6.75 13.37
C PHE A 242 -0.69 6.84 14.15
N ILE A 243 -1.77 6.22 13.65
CA ILE A 243 -3.04 6.10 14.40
C ILE A 243 -2.80 5.33 15.71
N ASP A 244 -2.15 4.17 15.65
CA ASP A 244 -1.95 3.33 16.84
C ASP A 244 -0.85 3.86 17.75
N PHE A 245 0.17 4.51 17.21
CA PHE A 245 1.23 5.15 17.99
C PHE A 245 0.69 6.29 18.85
N GLY A 246 -0.20 7.12 18.29
CA GLY A 246 -0.91 8.18 19.03
C GLY A 246 -1.80 7.66 20.15
N ARG A 247 -2.33 6.44 20.03
CA ARG A 247 -3.15 5.78 21.05
C ARG A 247 -2.33 5.14 22.16
N LEU A 248 -1.16 4.61 21.82
CA LEU A 248 -0.37 3.74 22.70
C LEU A 248 0.69 4.50 23.52
N TYR A 249 1.05 5.71 23.11
CA TYR A 249 2.11 6.52 23.74
C TYR A 249 1.65 7.95 24.03
N SER A 250 2.41 8.68 24.87
CA SER A 250 2.08 10.07 25.20
C SER A 250 2.26 11.00 23.99
N SER A 251 1.45 12.05 23.92
CA SER A 251 1.44 13.01 22.81
C SER A 251 2.82 13.65 22.57
N ASP A 252 3.55 14.02 23.63
CA ASP A 252 4.89 14.62 23.52
C ASP A 252 5.91 13.64 22.92
N PHE A 253 5.85 12.37 23.33
CA PHE A 253 6.72 11.33 22.78
C PHE A 253 6.39 11.08 21.31
N VAL A 254 5.09 11.01 20.97
CA VAL A 254 4.61 10.80 19.60
C VAL A 254 5.09 11.93 18.68
N LEU A 255 4.95 13.17 19.12
CA LEU A 255 5.39 14.35 18.38
C LEU A 255 6.91 14.35 18.16
N GLY A 256 7.69 14.18 19.23
CA GLY A 256 9.16 14.14 19.16
C GLY A 256 9.68 13.02 18.26
N PHE A 257 9.11 11.82 18.38
CA PHE A 257 9.48 10.67 17.56
C PHE A 257 9.14 10.89 16.08
N THR A 258 7.97 11.48 15.78
CA THR A 258 7.54 11.76 14.41
C THR A 258 8.47 12.76 13.74
N ILE A 259 8.82 13.85 14.43
CA ILE A 259 9.76 14.86 13.92
C ILE A 259 11.13 14.23 13.65
N PHE A 260 11.68 13.48 14.62
CA PHE A 260 12.97 12.82 14.48
C PHE A 260 12.99 11.86 13.28
N THR A 261 11.95 11.03 13.16
CA THR A 261 11.81 10.06 12.06
C THR A 261 11.72 10.76 10.71
N LEU A 262 10.91 11.82 10.59
CA LEU A 262 10.79 12.58 9.36
C LEU A 262 12.10 13.23 8.94
N VAL A 263 12.84 13.83 9.88
CA VAL A 263 14.17 14.40 9.59
C VAL A 263 15.13 13.32 9.10
N GLY A 264 15.14 12.15 9.74
CA GLY A 264 15.94 11.00 9.31
C GLY A 264 15.57 10.51 7.90
N LEU A 265 14.28 10.36 7.60
CA LEU A 265 13.78 9.97 6.28
C LEU A 265 14.14 11.01 5.21
N MET A 266 14.00 12.31 5.49
CA MET A 266 14.38 13.39 4.58
C MET A 266 15.89 13.39 4.30
N ALA A 267 16.72 13.19 5.32
CA ALA A 267 18.17 13.08 5.15
C ALA A 267 18.55 11.87 4.29
N LEU A 268 17.96 10.70 4.56
CA LEU A 268 18.15 9.49 3.78
C LEU A 268 17.68 9.65 2.33
N TYR A 269 16.52 10.30 2.13
CA TYR A 269 16.02 10.61 0.79
C TYR A 269 16.99 11.52 0.04
N GLY A 270 17.49 12.58 0.68
CA GLY A 270 18.50 13.47 0.10
C GLY A 270 19.78 12.73 -0.31
N PHE A 271 20.24 11.80 0.53
CA PHE A 271 21.38 10.94 0.25
C PHE A 271 21.15 10.06 -0.99
N ILE A 272 20.06 9.28 -1.02
CA ILE A 272 19.71 8.39 -2.14
C ILE A 272 19.44 9.17 -3.43
N TYR A 273 18.87 10.38 -3.32
CA TYR A 273 18.62 11.25 -4.46
C TYR A 273 19.93 11.74 -5.09
N ARG A 274 20.92 12.10 -4.27
CA ARG A 274 22.24 12.55 -4.74
C ARG A 274 22.99 11.45 -5.50
N GLU A 275 23.07 10.25 -4.96
CA GLU A 275 23.81 9.14 -5.59
C GLU A 275 23.22 8.73 -6.95
N ASN A 276 21.89 8.79 -7.09
CA ASN A 276 21.21 8.46 -8.35
C ASN A 276 21.15 9.63 -9.35
N GLY A 277 21.31 10.87 -8.87
CA GLY A 277 21.32 12.08 -9.72
C GLY A 277 22.51 12.12 -10.69
N ASP A 278 23.62 11.47 -10.35
CA ASP A 278 24.80 11.40 -11.22
C ASP A 278 24.64 10.38 -12.36
N TRP A 279 23.75 9.39 -12.23
CA TRP A 279 23.43 8.45 -13.31
C TRP A 279 22.65 9.13 -14.46
N TRP A 280 21.81 10.12 -14.13
CA TRP A 280 21.04 10.90 -15.12
C TRP A 280 21.91 11.89 -15.92
N LYS A 281 23.00 12.38 -15.31
CA LYS A 281 23.99 13.22 -16.01
C LYS A 281 24.85 12.43 -17.01
N GLY A 282 24.96 11.11 -16.84
CA GLY A 282 25.67 10.22 -17.76
C GLY A 282 24.81 9.68 -18.91
N ALA A 283 23.49 9.65 -18.77
CA ALA A 283 22.57 9.07 -19.77
C ALA A 283 22.15 10.02 -20.90
N ASN A 284 22.58 11.28 -20.85
CA ASN A 284 22.40 12.29 -21.91
C ASN A 284 23.73 12.70 -22.58
N ARG A 285 24.75 11.82 -22.55
CA ARG A 285 25.94 11.91 -23.40
C ARG A 285 25.95 10.79 -24.42
#